data_AF-A0A1B6HPH9-F1
#
_entry.id   AF-A0A1B6HPH9-F1
#
_cell.length_a   1.000
_cell.length_b   1.000
_cell.length_c   1.000
_cell.angle_alpha   90.00
_cell.angle_beta   90.00
_cell.angle_gamma   90.00
#
_symmetry.space_group_name_H-M   'P 1'
#
loop_
_entity.id
_entity.type
_entity.pdbx_description
1 polymer ?
#
loop_
_entity_poly.entity_id
_entity_poly.type
_entity_poly.pdbx_seq_one_letter_code
_entity_poly.pdbx_strand_id
1 'polypeptide(L)'
;LVYLSSEIRTIFCHRTMVDRIAAMLNYFLLHLVGPNKKNFKVKDQLKEYSFDPASIVLNICKIYIHLSDSEEFCSAVSRDGRSYSPQLFGLAENVLVRIGGGMIVSSLQRVAEEVRRLADLQQQEEGLLGEVPEEYLDPIMSTLMTDPVILPS
;
A
#
# COMPACT_ATOMS: atom_id res chain seq x y z
N LEU A 1 -8.08 1.28 12.88
CA LEU A 1 -7.76 0.37 11.76
C LEU A 1 -7.01 -0.87 12.20
N VAL A 2 -5.90 -0.77 12.96
CA VAL A 2 -5.09 -1.93 13.38
C VAL A 2 -5.91 -3.08 13.98
N TYR A 3 -6.83 -2.79 14.90
CA TYR A 3 -7.72 -3.80 15.49
C TYR A 3 -8.69 -4.40 14.47
N LEU A 4 -9.28 -3.58 13.60
CA LEU A 4 -10.21 -4.09 12.59
C LEU A 4 -9.49 -4.93 11.55
N SER A 5 -8.26 -4.58 11.17
CA SER A 5 -7.48 -5.35 10.22
C SER A 5 -6.94 -6.65 10.83
N SER A 6 -6.82 -6.78 12.16
CA SER A 6 -6.51 -8.08 12.78
C SER A 6 -7.71 -9.01 12.74
N GLU A 7 -8.91 -8.50 13.01
CA GLU A 7 -10.13 -9.31 13.17
C GLU A 7 -10.90 -9.54 11.85
N ILE A 8 -10.98 -8.54 10.97
CA ILE A 8 -11.87 -8.54 9.79
C ILE A 8 -11.08 -8.13 8.54
N ARG A 9 -10.29 -9.08 8.02
CA ARG A 9 -9.43 -8.85 6.84
C ARG A 9 -10.21 -8.75 5.52
N THR A 10 -11.27 -9.54 5.38
CA THR A 10 -12.02 -9.74 4.13
C THR A 10 -12.58 -8.44 3.53
N ILE A 11 -13.03 -7.51 4.38
CA ILE A 11 -13.59 -6.22 3.92
C ILE A 11 -12.49 -5.32 3.33
N PHE A 12 -11.30 -5.30 3.93
CA PHE A 12 -10.18 -4.49 3.46
C PHE A 12 -9.58 -5.02 2.15
N CYS A 13 -9.62 -6.35 1.96
CA CYS A 13 -9.11 -7.02 0.77
C CYS A 13 -10.15 -7.14 -0.36
N HIS A 14 -11.38 -6.65 -0.17
CA HIS A 14 -12.41 -6.68 -1.21
C HIS A 14 -12.04 -5.74 -2.38
N ARG A 15 -12.28 -6.17 -3.62
CA ARG A 15 -11.90 -5.46 -4.86
C ARG A 15 -12.30 -3.98 -4.89
N THR A 16 -13.47 -3.64 -4.32
CA THR A 16 -13.96 -2.25 -4.25
C THR A 16 -13.18 -1.34 -3.30
N MET A 17 -12.54 -1.92 -2.28
CA MET A 17 -11.89 -1.19 -1.19
C MET A 17 -10.37 -1.29 -1.25
N VAL A 18 -9.84 -2.42 -1.71
CA VAL A 18 -8.43 -2.79 -1.58
C VAL A 18 -7.48 -1.75 -2.20
N ASP A 19 -7.80 -1.24 -3.39
CA ASP A 19 -6.98 -0.22 -4.07
C ASP A 19 -6.96 1.10 -3.29
N ARG A 20 -8.11 1.50 -2.72
CA ARG A 20 -8.21 2.74 -1.93
C ARG A 20 -7.46 2.61 -0.60
N ILE A 21 -7.56 1.45 0.04
CA ILE A 21 -6.87 1.17 1.30
C ILE A 21 -5.35 1.11 1.07
N ALA A 22 -4.90 0.38 0.05
CA ALA A 22 -3.49 0.28 -0.30
C ALA A 22 -2.89 1.65 -0.63
N ALA A 23 -3.54 2.43 -1.51
CA ALA A 23 -3.09 3.78 -1.87
C ALA A 23 -3.04 4.72 -0.64
N MET A 24 -4.05 4.66 0.23
CA MET A 24 -4.08 5.45 1.47
C MET A 24 -2.91 5.08 2.40
N LEU A 25 -2.67 3.78 2.62
CA LEU A 25 -1.58 3.31 3.49
C LEU A 25 -0.22 3.69 2.90
N ASN A 26 -0.01 3.49 1.60
CA ASN A 26 1.24 3.85 0.92
C ASN A 26 1.50 5.34 1.02
N TYR A 27 0.47 6.17 0.77
CA TYR A 27 0.57 7.62 0.86
C TYR A 27 1.03 8.05 2.26
N PHE A 28 0.34 7.60 3.31
CA PHE A 28 0.71 7.99 4.68
C PHE A 28 2.08 7.44 5.07
N LEU A 29 2.39 6.19 4.72
CA LEU A 29 3.68 5.61 5.03
C LEU A 29 4.80 6.42 4.39
N LEU A 30 4.71 6.70 3.08
CA LEU A 30 5.69 7.49 2.34
C LEU A 30 5.89 8.88 2.96
N HIS A 31 4.81 9.53 3.36
CA HIS A 31 4.87 10.85 3.97
C HIS A 31 5.47 10.85 5.38
N LEU A 32 5.41 9.74 6.10
CA LEU A 32 5.99 9.60 7.45
C LEU A 32 7.45 9.13 7.43
N VAL A 33 7.84 8.29 6.47
CA VAL A 33 9.17 7.65 6.44
C VAL A 33 10.09 8.22 5.36
N GLY A 34 9.51 8.80 4.31
CA GLY A 34 10.17 9.28 3.12
C GLY A 34 10.83 10.66 3.23
N PRO A 35 11.29 11.22 2.10
CA PRO A 35 12.04 12.49 2.09
C PRO A 35 11.24 13.67 2.66
N ASN A 36 9.91 13.63 2.47
CA ASN A 36 8.98 14.69 2.87
C ASN A 36 8.53 14.59 4.34
N LYS A 37 9.08 13.67 5.15
CA LYS A 37 8.68 13.52 6.57
C LYS A 37 8.83 14.77 7.43
N LYS A 38 9.69 15.72 7.01
CA LYS A 38 9.83 17.03 7.66
C LYS A 38 8.56 17.88 7.54
N ASN A 39 7.73 17.66 6.52
CA ASN A 39 6.49 18.40 6.31
C ASN A 39 5.45 18.08 7.39
N PHE A 40 5.55 16.90 8.02
CA PHE A 40 4.73 16.51 9.17
C PHE A 40 5.30 16.99 10.50
N LYS A 41 6.40 17.77 10.48
CA LYS A 41 7.01 18.31 11.69
C LYS A 41 6.37 19.64 12.10
N VAL A 42 5.23 19.56 12.80
CA VAL A 42 4.60 20.72 13.44
C VAL A 42 5.23 20.98 14.82
N LYS A 43 5.18 22.22 15.35
CA LYS A 43 5.52 22.50 16.76
C LYS A 43 4.40 21.95 17.66
N ASP A 44 4.74 21.48 18.87
CA ASP A 44 3.77 21.00 19.87
C ASP A 44 2.78 19.90 19.41
N GLN A 45 3.24 19.00 18.53
CA GLN A 45 2.49 17.90 17.88
C GLN A 45 1.58 17.10 18.82
N LEU A 46 2.11 16.72 19.99
CA LEU A 46 1.41 15.83 20.92
C LEU A 46 0.42 16.59 21.81
N LYS A 47 0.74 17.83 22.17
CA LYS A 47 -0.05 18.63 23.13
C LYS A 47 -1.24 19.31 22.48
N GLU A 48 -1.07 19.81 21.26
CA GLU A 48 -2.11 20.59 20.58
C GLU A 48 -2.91 19.75 19.57
N TYR A 49 -2.25 18.77 18.92
CA TYR A 49 -2.85 18.01 17.82
C TYR A 49 -3.01 16.51 18.09
N SER A 50 -2.59 16.01 19.26
CA SER A 50 -2.55 14.58 19.59
C SER A 50 -1.88 13.73 18.49
N PHE A 51 -0.91 14.30 17.78
CA PHE A 51 -0.27 13.69 16.63
C PHE A 51 1.03 13.01 17.06
N ASP A 52 1.05 11.68 17.00
CA ASP A 52 2.24 10.86 17.26
C ASP A 52 2.68 10.10 15.99
N PRO A 53 3.62 10.66 15.21
CA PRO A 53 4.11 10.03 13.99
C PRO A 53 4.69 8.63 14.22
N ALA A 54 5.35 8.39 15.35
CA ALA A 54 6.00 7.11 15.63
C ALA A 54 4.95 6.02 15.81
N SER A 55 3.94 6.28 16.63
CA SER A 55 2.81 5.36 16.82
C SER A 55 2.04 5.12 15.52
N ILE A 56 1.88 6.15 14.68
CA ILE A 56 1.19 6.01 13.39
C ILE A 56 1.99 5.11 12.44
N VAL A 57 3.30 5.30 12.31
CA VAL A 57 4.15 4.40 11.49
C VAL A 57 4.03 2.95 11.97
N LEU A 58 4.16 2.73 13.29
CA LEU A 58 4.02 1.39 13.87
C LEU A 58 2.66 0.76 13.54
N ASN A 59 1.59 1.53 13.65
CA ASN A 59 0.24 1.07 13.35
C ASN A 59 0.04 0.76 11.87
N ILE A 60 0.54 1.60 10.98
CA ILE A 60 0.48 1.35 9.53
C ILE A 60 1.24 0.07 9.18
N CYS A 61 2.46 -0.12 9.68
CA CYS A 61 3.23 -1.34 9.44
C CYS A 61 2.52 -2.60 9.97
N LYS A 62 1.86 -2.53 11.12
CA LYS A 62 1.02 -3.63 11.62
C LYS A 62 -0.15 -3.94 10.69
N ILE A 63 -0.79 -2.93 10.10
CA ILE A 63 -1.88 -3.14 9.14
C ILE A 63 -1.36 -3.88 7.90
N TYR A 64 -0.21 -3.49 7.36
CA TYR A 64 0.43 -4.25 6.26
C TYR A 64 0.64 -5.71 6.63
N ILE A 65 1.18 -5.99 7.82
CA ILE A 65 1.41 -7.36 8.31
C ILE A 65 0.10 -8.13 8.49
N HIS A 66 -0.97 -7.49 8.95
CA HIS A 66 -2.26 -8.16 9.12
C HIS A 66 -2.91 -8.54 7.79
N LEU A 67 -2.68 -7.73 6.74
CA LEU A 67 -3.31 -7.89 5.43
C LEU A 67 -2.42 -8.60 4.40
N SER A 68 -1.16 -8.91 4.75
CA SER A 68 -0.17 -9.46 3.81
C SER A 68 -0.48 -10.86 3.30
N ASP A 69 -1.37 -11.60 3.97
CA ASP A 69 -1.80 -12.93 3.53
C ASP A 69 -2.76 -12.85 2.31
N SER A 70 -3.22 -11.65 1.93
CA SER A 70 -4.04 -11.44 0.73
C SER A 70 -3.18 -10.97 -0.44
N GLU A 71 -3.10 -11.79 -1.49
CA GLU A 71 -2.44 -11.41 -2.74
C GLU A 71 -3.09 -10.17 -3.37
N GLU A 72 -4.42 -10.03 -3.32
CA GLU A 72 -5.11 -8.83 -3.82
C GLU A 72 -4.62 -7.55 -3.13
N PHE A 73 -4.40 -7.60 -1.80
CA PHE A 73 -3.86 -6.47 -1.07
C PHE A 73 -2.41 -6.19 -1.47
N CYS A 74 -1.56 -7.22 -1.52
CA CYS A 74 -0.16 -7.04 -1.90
C CYS A 74 0.00 -6.53 -3.35
N SER A 75 -0.81 -7.01 -4.30
CA SER A 75 -0.88 -6.49 -5.66
C SER A 75 -1.48 -5.08 -5.72
N ALA A 76 -2.44 -4.73 -4.88
CA ALA A 76 -2.94 -3.34 -4.82
C ALA A 76 -1.87 -2.37 -4.29
N VAL A 77 -1.04 -2.83 -3.34
CA VAL A 77 0.09 -2.06 -2.81
C VAL A 77 1.12 -1.77 -3.92
N SER A 78 1.47 -2.76 -4.73
CA SER A 78 2.45 -2.58 -5.82
C SER A 78 1.92 -1.74 -6.98
N ARG A 79 0.61 -1.82 -7.29
CA ARG A 79 -0.04 -1.06 -8.37
C ARG A 79 -0.15 0.45 -8.11
N ASP A 80 -0.04 0.89 -6.86
CA ASP A 80 -0.08 2.32 -6.54
C ASP A 80 1.23 3.03 -6.92
N GLY A 81 1.37 3.36 -8.20
CA GLY A 81 2.53 4.06 -8.76
C GLY A 81 2.76 5.49 -8.25
N ARG A 82 1.89 6.03 -7.39
CA ARG A 82 2.04 7.37 -6.82
C ARG A 82 2.88 7.37 -5.54
N SER A 83 2.71 6.36 -4.70
CA SER A 83 3.32 6.33 -3.37
C SER A 83 4.18 5.09 -3.13
N TYR A 84 3.93 3.98 -3.82
CA TYR A 84 4.74 2.78 -3.70
C TYR A 84 6.07 2.91 -4.46
N SER A 85 7.14 2.44 -3.83
CA SER A 85 8.39 2.11 -4.48
C SER A 85 9.05 0.93 -3.76
N PRO A 86 9.95 0.17 -4.40
CA PRO A 86 10.65 -0.94 -3.76
C PRO A 86 11.46 -0.55 -2.50
N GLN A 87 11.73 0.75 -2.31
CA GLN A 87 12.45 1.29 -1.15
C GLN A 87 11.52 1.69 0.01
N LEU A 88 10.20 1.82 -0.21
CA LEU A 88 9.25 2.31 0.79
C LEU A 88 9.32 1.52 2.10
N PHE A 89 9.31 0.19 2.02
CA PHE A 89 9.39 -0.66 3.21
C PHE A 89 10.76 -0.59 3.89
N GLY A 90 11.85 -0.50 3.14
CA GLY A 90 13.19 -0.30 3.70
C GLY A 90 13.32 1.03 4.47
N LEU A 91 12.66 2.10 4.00
CA LEU A 91 12.57 3.36 4.75
C LEU A 91 11.76 3.19 6.04
N ALA A 92 10.66 2.43 5.99
CA ALA A 92 9.83 2.15 7.15
C ALA A 92 10.57 1.31 8.21
N GLU A 93 11.33 0.29 7.80
CA GLU A 93 12.18 -0.51 8.68
C GLU A 93 13.17 0.35 9.46
N ASN A 94 13.86 1.26 8.77
CA ASN A 94 14.80 2.20 9.39
C ASN A 94 14.14 3.09 10.46
N VAL A 95 12.89 3.51 10.23
CA VAL A 95 12.13 4.28 11.21
C VAL A 95 11.69 3.39 12.37
N LEU A 96 11.17 2.18 12.11
CA LEU A 96 10.74 1.23 13.13
C LEU A 96 11.85 0.92 14.12
N VAL A 97 13.07 0.65 13.65
CA VAL A 97 14.23 0.40 14.53
C VAL A 97 14.48 1.59 15.45
N ARG A 98 14.42 2.83 14.93
CA ARG A 98 14.66 4.05 15.72
C ARG A 98 13.61 4.32 16.78
N ILE A 99 12.36 3.93 16.54
CA ILE A 99 11.25 4.15 17.48
C ILE A 99 11.01 2.95 18.41
N GLY A 100 11.90 1.95 18.42
CA GLY A 100 11.79 0.76 19.27
C GLY A 100 10.83 -0.32 18.76
N GLY A 101 10.34 -0.21 17.51
CA GLY A 101 9.45 -1.17 16.85
C GLY A 101 10.17 -2.37 16.19
N GLY A 102 11.39 -2.68 16.60
CA GLY A 102 12.24 -3.72 15.96
C GLY A 102 11.59 -5.11 15.89
N MET A 103 10.68 -5.43 16.81
CA MET A 103 10.03 -6.75 16.90
C MET A 103 9.21 -7.13 15.66
N ILE A 104 8.70 -6.16 14.89
CA ILE A 104 7.86 -6.42 13.71
C ILE A 104 8.63 -6.29 12.39
N VAL A 105 9.93 -5.94 12.43
CA VAL A 105 10.73 -5.66 11.23
C VAL A 105 10.83 -6.90 10.33
N SER A 106 11.07 -8.08 10.90
CA SER A 106 11.16 -9.32 10.13
C SER A 106 9.83 -9.70 9.46
N SER A 107 8.70 -9.42 10.10
CA SER A 107 7.38 -9.59 9.48
C SER A 107 7.16 -8.60 8.35
N LEU A 108 7.56 -7.34 8.53
CA LEU A 108 7.44 -6.32 7.49
C LEU A 108 8.31 -6.64 6.27
N GLN A 109 9.50 -7.23 6.48
CA GLN A 109 10.38 -7.69 5.39
C GLN A 109 9.70 -8.74 4.53
N ARG A 110 8.98 -9.70 5.13
CA ARG A 110 8.19 -10.69 4.38
C ARG A 110 7.09 -10.03 3.54
N VAL A 111 6.43 -8.99 4.07
CA VAL A 111 5.47 -8.21 3.27
C VAL A 111 6.16 -7.54 2.09
N ALA A 112 7.33 -6.93 2.31
CA ALA A 112 8.08 -6.26 1.25
C ALA A 112 8.56 -7.24 0.16
N GLU A 113 8.92 -8.46 0.53
CA GLU A 113 9.27 -9.53 -0.40
C GLU A 113 8.06 -9.95 -1.24
N GLU A 114 6.90 -10.17 -0.61
CA GLU A 114 5.70 -10.61 -1.32
C GLU A 114 5.15 -9.54 -2.27
N VAL A 115 5.09 -8.28 -1.83
CA VAL A 115 4.68 -7.16 -2.69
C VAL A 115 5.62 -7.01 -3.88
N ARG A 116 6.93 -7.19 -3.68
CA ARG A 116 7.91 -7.14 -4.78
C ARG A 116 7.73 -8.30 -5.75
N ARG A 117 7.55 -9.52 -5.24
CA ARG A 117 7.31 -10.71 -6.05
C ARG A 117 6.09 -10.52 -6.97
N LEU A 118 4.99 -10.00 -6.43
CA LEU A 118 3.76 -9.72 -7.20
C LEU A 118 3.93 -8.56 -8.18
N ALA A 119 4.69 -7.52 -7.81
CA ALA A 119 5.04 -6.44 -8.74
C ALA A 119 5.83 -6.95 -9.95
N ASP A 120 6.85 -7.78 -9.70
CA ASP A 120 7.69 -8.37 -10.75
C ASP A 120 6.88 -9.31 -11.65
N LEU A 121 5.98 -10.11 -11.07
CA LEU A 121 5.08 -10.99 -11.81
C LEU A 121 4.14 -10.18 -12.73
N GLN A 122 3.52 -9.13 -12.21
CA GLN A 122 2.62 -8.29 -12.99
C GLN A 122 3.36 -7.58 -14.13
N GLN A 123 4.57 -7.08 -13.89
CA GLN A 123 5.40 -6.46 -14.92
C GLN A 123 5.79 -7.46 -16.02
N GLN A 124 6.05 -8.72 -15.66
CA GLN A 124 6.33 -9.79 -16.63
C GLN A 124 5.08 -10.12 -17.45
N GLU A 125 3.92 -10.25 -16.83
CA GLU A 125 2.65 -10.50 -17.52
C GLU A 125 2.30 -9.37 -18.49
N GLU A 126 2.43 -8.11 -18.07
CA GLU A 126 2.25 -6.94 -18.94
C GLU A 126 3.24 -6.93 -20.11
N GLY A 127 4.49 -7.38 -19.91
CA GLY A 127 5.48 -7.49 -20.97
C GLY A 127 5.24 -8.65 -21.95
N LEU A 128 4.46 -9.65 -21.57
CA LEU A 128 4.07 -10.79 -22.41
C LEU A 128 2.80 -10.51 -23.22
N LEU A 129 1.90 -9.69 -22.67
CA LEU A 129 0.74 -9.20 -23.38
C LEU A 129 1.22 -8.20 -24.44
N GLY A 130 1.13 -8.59 -25.72
CA GLY A 130 1.28 -7.65 -26.84
C GLY A 130 0.25 -6.52 -26.77
N GLU A 131 0.21 -5.62 -27.76
CA GLU A 131 -0.81 -4.58 -27.79
C GLU A 131 -2.22 -5.19 -27.74
N VAL A 132 -2.93 -4.90 -26.64
CA VAL A 132 -4.31 -5.34 -26.44
C VAL A 132 -5.18 -4.57 -27.45
N PRO A 133 -6.05 -5.25 -28.22
CA PRO A 133 -6.93 -4.58 -29.16
C PRO A 133 -7.79 -3.53 -28.45
N GLU A 134 -7.98 -2.36 -29.07
CA GLU A 134 -8.65 -1.20 -28.47
C GLU A 134 -10.06 -1.52 -27.92
N GLU A 135 -10.77 -2.45 -28.54
CA GLU A 135 -12.10 -2.89 -28.14
C GLU A 135 -12.17 -3.59 -26.76
N TYR A 136 -11.03 -4.07 -26.24
CA TYR A 136 -10.93 -4.67 -24.90
C TYR A 136 -10.37 -3.69 -23.86
N LEU A 137 -10.00 -2.48 -24.27
CA LEU A 137 -9.47 -1.44 -23.38
C LEU A 137 -10.58 -0.53 -22.88
N ASP A 138 -10.53 -0.19 -21.59
CA ASP A 138 -11.37 0.83 -21.01
C ASP A 138 -11.09 2.18 -21.71
N PRO A 139 -12.12 2.88 -22.20
CA PRO A 139 -11.95 4.07 -23.04
C PRO A 139 -11.36 5.28 -22.29
N ILE A 140 -11.29 5.24 -20.96
CA ILE A 140 -10.73 6.32 -20.13
C ILE A 140 -9.34 5.91 -19.62
N MET A 141 -9.24 4.69 -19.10
CA MET A 141 -8.06 4.21 -18.37
C MET A 141 -7.04 3.53 -19.28
N SER A 142 -7.40 3.20 -20.53
CA SER A 142 -6.55 2.44 -21.48
C SER A 142 -5.99 1.16 -20.87
N THR A 143 -6.78 0.49 -20.03
CA THR A 143 -6.44 -0.77 -19.36
C THR A 143 -7.45 -1.85 -19.75
N LEU A 144 -7.07 -3.12 -19.65
CA LEU A 144 -7.96 -4.24 -19.98
C LEU A 144 -9.23 -4.21 -19.12
N MET A 145 -10.40 -4.20 -19.76
CA MET A 145 -11.69 -4.25 -19.07
C MET A 145 -11.89 -5.62 -18.41
N THR A 146 -12.08 -5.64 -17.09
CA THR A 146 -12.33 -6.88 -16.34
C THR A 146 -13.81 -7.17 -16.11
N ASP A 147 -14.65 -6.13 -16.12
CA ASP A 147 -16.11 -6.20 -15.97
C ASP A 147 -16.77 -5.09 -16.81
N PRO A 148 -16.77 -5.21 -18.15
CA PRO A 148 -17.27 -4.17 -19.04
C PRO A 148 -18.79 -4.01 -18.88
N VAL A 149 -19.24 -2.77 -18.67
CA VAL A 149 -20.66 -2.41 -18.56
C VAL A 149 -21.05 -1.43 -19.65
N ILE A 150 -22.31 -1.50 -20.09
CA ILE A 150 -22.88 -0.55 -21.05
C ILE A 150 -23.53 0.58 -20.27
N LEU A 151 -23.07 1.81 -20.48
CA LEU A 151 -23.72 2.99 -19.92
C LEU A 151 -25.11 3.17 -20.55
N PRO A 152 -26.18 3.36 -19.76
CA PRO A 152 -27.49 3.70 -20.31
C PRO A 152 -27.41 5.07 -21.00
N SER A 153 -28.02 5.15 -22.18
CA SER A 153 -28.10 6.35 -23.03
C SER A 153 -28.86 7.50 -22.38
#